data_AF-A0A0C9UAZ4-F1
#
_entry.id   AF-A0A0C9UAZ4-F1
#
_cell.length_a   1.000
_cell.length_b   1.000
_cell.length_c   1.000
_cell.angle_alpha   90.00
_cell.angle_beta   90.00
_cell.angle_gamma   90.00
#
_symmetry.space_group_name_H-M   'P 1'
#
loop_
_entity.id
_entity.type
_entity.pdbx_description
1 polymer ?
#
loop_
_entity_poly.entity_id
_entity_poly.type
_entity_poly.pdbx_seq_one_letter_code
_entity_poly.pdbx_strand_id
1 'polypeptide(L)'
;MPLDILKKGLSILTDQIKERKDKLLSQLANNKSISSLDEQWLDNEANIIDEQMIIERLENASDFEPESEKLDNGGKAIVKKLRQLGGGISDVAGNKCKRAKNLKDTAPVPVFTSKCSAMLAQRIEILDWHHKYGKNQSKTAKHFAPIYPNLKIKQPLASAWLKDEDKWRSQWAQSHGEADRASKRVRQMEHPQVTEMLQLWVSKALGDGLLLTGEVLRQKWIAFAVLAGIPSEDHLDLSNGNGLKEFKRHGEAGSADSMTVKSERSRIQEIIKSSGYELLDIFNMDETGLFYG
;
A
#
# COMPACT_ATOMS: atom_id res chain seq x y z
N MET A 1 26.14 20.29 14.67
CA MET A 1 25.30 20.00 15.85
C MET A 1 23.80 19.75 15.56
N PRO A 2 23.36 19.42 14.32
CA PRO A 2 22.05 18.76 14.11
C PRO A 2 22.10 17.23 14.01
N LEU A 3 23.23 16.66 13.56
CA LEU A 3 23.39 15.22 13.29
C LEU A 3 23.32 14.35 14.55
N ASP A 4 23.92 14.80 15.66
CA ASP A 4 23.92 14.05 16.93
C ASP A 4 22.51 13.85 17.49
N ILE A 5 21.62 14.83 17.26
CA ILE A 5 20.21 14.75 17.64
C ILE A 5 19.51 13.66 16.82
N LEU A 6 19.80 13.57 15.51
CA LEU A 6 19.22 12.53 14.66
C LEU A 6 19.71 11.13 15.04
N LYS A 7 21.01 10.97 15.31
CA LYS A 7 21.60 9.70 15.78
C LYS A 7 20.98 9.27 17.11
N LYS A 8 20.78 10.20 18.05
CA LYS A 8 20.08 9.94 19.31
C LYS A 8 18.62 9.54 19.09
N GLY A 9 17.92 10.19 18.16
CA GLY A 9 16.54 9.83 17.78
C GLY A 9 16.44 8.43 17.16
N LEU A 10 17.42 8.05 16.35
CA LEU A 10 17.49 6.70 15.77
C LEU A 10 17.72 5.64 16.85
N SER A 11 18.61 5.90 17.82
CA SER A 11 18.84 4.99 18.95
C SER A 11 17.57 4.74 19.77
N ILE A 12 16.78 5.79 20.03
CA ILE A 12 15.50 5.66 20.74
C ILE A 12 14.51 4.83 19.94
N LEU A 13 14.46 5.02 18.62
CA LEU A 13 13.59 4.26 17.72
C LEU A 13 13.99 2.78 17.66
N THR A 14 15.28 2.48 17.59
CA THR A 14 15.79 1.11 17.60
C THR A 14 15.44 0.38 18.90
N ASP A 15 15.52 1.07 20.04
CA ASP A 15 15.21 0.47 21.35
C ASP A 15 13.72 0.14 21.46
N GLN A 16 12.84 1.04 21.01
CA GLN A 16 11.39 0.81 20.98
C GLN A 16 11.00 -0.37 20.09
N ILE A 17 11.64 -0.48 18.92
CA ILE A 17 11.39 -1.59 17.99
C ILE A 17 11.90 -2.90 18.58
N LYS A 18 13.08 -2.88 19.22
CA LYS A 18 13.68 -4.06 19.85
C LYS A 18 12.78 -4.62 20.96
N GLU A 19 12.28 -3.77 21.84
CA GLU A 19 11.35 -4.19 22.91
C GLU A 19 10.12 -4.92 22.36
N ARG A 20 9.54 -4.40 21.26
CA ARG A 20 8.37 -5.01 20.64
C ARG A 20 8.72 -6.29 19.86
N LYS A 21 9.87 -6.34 19.18
CA LYS A 21 10.37 -7.57 18.52
C LYS A 21 10.63 -8.68 19.53
N ASP A 22 11.24 -8.38 20.66
CA ASP A 22 11.53 -9.36 21.72
C ASP A 22 10.24 -9.96 22.31
N LYS A 23 9.18 -9.15 22.41
CA LYS A 23 7.84 -9.62 22.81
C LYS A 23 7.23 -10.58 21.79
N LEU A 24 7.35 -10.29 20.49
CA LEU A 24 6.87 -11.16 19.42
C LEU A 24 7.66 -12.47 19.36
N LEU A 25 8.98 -12.42 19.53
CA LEU A 25 9.84 -13.61 19.64
C LEU A 25 9.43 -14.48 20.84
N SER A 26 9.12 -13.86 21.97
CA SER A 26 8.61 -14.57 23.15
C SER A 26 7.24 -15.22 22.90
N GLN A 27 6.38 -14.62 22.06
CA GLN A 27 5.10 -15.22 21.67
C GLN A 27 5.28 -16.40 20.72
N LEU A 28 6.20 -16.28 19.75
CA LEU A 28 6.59 -17.38 18.86
C LEU A 28 7.18 -18.56 19.64
N ALA A 29 8.06 -18.29 20.62
CA ALA A 29 8.63 -19.32 21.48
C ALA A 29 7.56 -20.08 22.30
N ASN A 30 6.41 -19.45 22.55
CA ASN A 30 5.25 -20.06 23.19
C ASN A 30 4.25 -20.68 22.19
N ASN A 31 4.65 -20.91 20.93
CA ASN A 31 3.82 -21.44 19.83
C ASN A 31 2.53 -20.65 19.56
N LYS A 32 2.51 -19.35 19.85
CA LYS A 32 1.39 -18.47 19.49
C LYS A 32 1.62 -17.91 18.08
N SER A 33 0.57 -17.89 17.27
CA SER A 33 0.60 -17.24 15.97
C SER A 33 0.75 -15.73 16.13
N ILE A 34 1.61 -15.12 15.30
CA ILE A 34 1.70 -13.66 15.18
C ILE A 34 0.42 -13.14 14.52
N SER A 35 -0.07 -11.97 14.95
CA SER A 35 -1.24 -11.35 14.34
C SER A 35 -0.87 -10.70 13.01
N SER A 36 -1.80 -10.65 12.06
CA SER A 36 -1.60 -9.95 10.78
C SER A 36 -1.20 -8.47 10.96
N LEU A 37 -1.62 -7.84 12.08
CA LEU A 37 -1.24 -6.47 12.42
C LEU A 37 0.22 -6.35 12.87
N ASP A 38 0.75 -7.38 13.52
CA ASP A 38 2.16 -7.42 13.92
C ASP A 38 3.07 -7.76 12.72
N GLU A 39 2.61 -8.58 11.77
CA GLU A 39 3.31 -8.79 10.49
C GLU A 39 3.41 -7.49 9.69
N GLN A 40 2.29 -6.78 9.52
CA GLN A 40 2.29 -5.46 8.87
C GLN A 40 3.18 -4.44 9.60
N TRP A 41 3.25 -4.51 10.93
CA TRP A 41 4.14 -3.66 11.71
C TRP A 41 5.62 -3.99 11.44
N LEU A 42 5.98 -5.27 11.29
CA LEU A 42 7.34 -5.71 10.98
C LEU A 42 7.82 -5.22 9.61
N ASP A 43 6.94 -5.26 8.60
CA ASP A 43 7.28 -4.87 7.23
C ASP A 43 7.39 -3.34 7.04
N ASN A 44 6.65 -2.57 7.83
CA ASN A 44 6.57 -1.12 7.70
C ASN A 44 7.31 -0.41 8.85
N GLU A 45 6.68 -0.23 10.00
CA GLU A 45 7.20 0.61 11.08
C GLU A 45 8.48 0.08 11.74
N ALA A 46 8.69 -1.24 11.74
CA ALA A 46 9.89 -1.86 12.29
C ALA A 46 11.06 -1.94 11.30
N ASN A 47 10.84 -1.54 10.05
CA ASN A 47 11.82 -1.48 8.99
C ASN A 47 12.47 -0.09 8.94
N ILE A 48 13.59 0.06 9.66
CA ILE A 48 14.29 1.33 9.86
C ILE A 48 15.42 1.59 8.87
N ILE A 49 15.45 0.85 7.76
CA ILE A 49 16.53 0.94 6.76
C ILE A 49 16.56 2.34 6.14
N ASP A 50 15.40 2.95 5.90
CA ASP A 50 15.31 4.31 5.36
C ASP A 50 15.84 5.35 6.37
N GLU A 51 15.49 5.22 7.66
CA GLU A 51 16.04 6.07 8.73
C GLU A 51 17.57 5.96 8.86
N GLN A 52 18.13 4.76 8.68
CA GLN A 52 19.58 4.52 8.73
C GLN A 52 20.30 5.12 7.51
N MET A 53 19.80 4.84 6.31
CA MET A 53 20.37 5.32 5.04
C MET A 53 20.42 6.86 5.00
N ILE A 54 19.40 7.53 5.52
CA ILE A 54 19.37 9.00 5.57
C ILE A 54 20.42 9.54 6.54
N ILE A 55 20.62 8.92 7.70
CA ILE A 55 21.65 9.34 8.65
C ILE A 55 23.04 9.12 8.05
N GLU A 56 23.29 7.98 7.41
CA GLU A 56 24.56 7.67 6.75
C GLU A 56 24.86 8.66 5.60
N ARG A 57 23.85 8.99 4.78
CA ARG A 57 23.97 10.01 3.74
C ARG A 57 24.28 11.40 4.29
N LEU A 58 23.64 11.78 5.40
CA LEU A 58 23.87 13.07 6.07
C LEU A 58 25.21 13.12 6.83
N GLU A 59 25.74 11.97 7.25
CA GLU A 59 27.06 11.85 7.88
C GLU A 59 28.20 11.97 6.86
N ASN A 60 28.01 11.42 5.66
CA ASN A 60 28.98 11.50 4.57
C ASN A 60 28.98 12.86 3.84
N ALA A 61 27.98 13.72 4.07
CA ALA A 61 27.90 15.04 3.48
C ALA A 61 28.77 16.05 4.24
N SER A 62 29.56 16.86 3.52
CA SER A 62 30.40 17.89 4.13
C SER A 62 29.59 19.02 4.81
N ASP A 63 28.37 19.28 4.34
CA ASP A 63 27.48 20.31 4.88
C ASP A 63 26.05 19.76 5.07
N PHE A 64 25.55 19.83 6.31
CA PHE A 64 24.26 19.27 6.73
C PHE A 64 23.03 19.97 6.12
N GLU A 65 23.03 21.30 6.12
CA GLU A 65 21.90 22.12 5.68
C GLU A 65 21.57 21.94 4.18
N PRO A 66 22.52 22.07 3.22
CA PRO A 66 22.22 21.90 1.80
C PRO A 66 21.83 20.47 1.43
N GLU A 67 22.35 19.46 2.13
CA GLU A 67 21.98 18.06 1.85
C GLU A 67 20.61 17.71 2.42
N SER A 68 20.21 18.30 3.55
CA SER A 68 18.86 18.14 4.12
C SER A 68 17.75 18.76 3.24
N GLU A 69 18.07 19.81 2.48
CA GLU A 69 17.15 20.42 1.52
C GLU A 69 17.02 19.63 0.21
N LYS A 70 18.06 18.88 -0.18
CA LYS A 70 18.06 17.98 -1.36
C LYS A 70 17.32 16.67 -1.12
N LEU A 71 16.97 16.33 0.12
CA LEU A 71 16.15 15.17 0.41
C LEU A 71 14.75 15.33 -0.20
N ASP A 72 14.20 14.21 -0.66
CA ASP A 72 12.82 14.12 -1.11
C ASP A 72 11.85 14.36 0.06
N ASN A 73 10.55 14.48 -0.25
CA ASN A 73 9.54 14.72 0.77
C ASN A 73 9.50 13.59 1.84
N GLY A 74 9.85 12.36 1.46
CA GLY A 74 9.99 11.22 2.36
C GLY A 74 11.16 11.38 3.32
N GLY A 75 12.36 11.66 2.80
CA GLY A 75 13.55 11.88 3.61
C GLY A 75 13.42 13.06 4.58
N LYS A 76 12.79 14.16 4.14
CA LYS A 76 12.50 15.31 5.02
C LYS A 76 11.56 14.96 6.18
N ALA A 77 10.55 14.11 5.93
CA ALA A 77 9.65 13.64 6.98
C ALA A 77 10.38 12.76 8.02
N ILE A 78 11.30 11.91 7.56
CA ILE A 78 12.13 11.05 8.40
C ILE A 78 13.08 11.90 9.29
N VAL A 79 13.78 12.88 8.71
CA VAL A 79 14.65 13.79 9.48
C VAL A 79 13.85 14.54 10.54
N LYS A 80 12.63 14.97 10.25
CA LYS A 80 11.74 15.61 11.23
C LYS A 80 11.35 14.67 12.36
N LYS A 81 10.98 13.41 12.05
CA LYS A 81 10.63 12.36 13.02
C LYS A 81 11.81 12.07 13.97
N LEU A 82 13.01 11.87 13.42
CA LEU A 82 14.22 11.59 14.19
C LEU A 82 14.64 12.78 15.06
N ARG A 83 14.51 14.02 14.54
CA ARG A 83 14.78 15.24 15.30
C ARG A 83 13.86 15.39 16.50
N GLN A 84 12.57 15.07 16.34
CA GLN A 84 11.60 15.08 17.43
C GLN A 84 11.96 14.06 18.52
N LEU A 85 12.34 12.85 18.13
CA LEU A 85 12.73 11.79 19.06
C LEU A 85 14.03 12.11 19.82
N GLY A 86 15.06 12.62 19.14
CA GLY A 86 16.35 12.90 19.76
C GLY A 86 16.45 14.24 20.49
N GLY A 87 15.63 15.22 20.12
CA GLY A 87 15.69 16.60 20.62
C GLY A 87 15.17 16.81 22.04
N GLY A 88 14.65 15.78 22.69
CA GLY A 88 14.17 15.88 24.07
C GLY A 88 12.95 16.79 24.27
N ILE A 89 12.28 17.21 23.19
CA ILE A 89 10.92 17.75 23.30
C ILE A 89 10.04 16.56 23.62
N SER A 90 9.80 16.34 24.91
CA SER A 90 8.72 15.50 25.38
C SER A 90 7.40 16.20 25.08
N ASP A 91 7.03 16.30 23.80
CA ASP A 91 5.62 16.19 23.46
C ASP A 91 5.28 14.71 23.58
N VAL A 92 5.10 14.28 24.84
CA VAL A 92 4.08 13.27 25.09
C VAL A 92 2.74 13.97 24.90
N ALA A 93 2.40 14.26 23.64
CA ALA A 93 1.04 14.19 23.17
C ALA A 93 0.70 12.70 22.92
N GLY A 94 0.88 11.89 23.95
CA GLY A 94 -0.05 10.81 24.16
C GLY A 94 -1.36 11.48 24.54
N ASN A 95 -2.35 11.47 23.65
CA ASN A 95 -3.74 11.70 24.05
C ASN A 95 -4.19 10.52 24.94
N LYS A 96 -3.65 10.44 26.16
CA LYS A 96 -4.24 9.71 27.27
C LYS A 96 -5.20 10.67 27.96
N CYS A 97 -6.46 10.64 27.52
CA CYS A 97 -7.55 11.12 28.36
C CYS A 97 -7.44 10.44 29.72
N LYS A 98 -7.36 11.28 30.76
CA LYS A 98 -7.54 10.89 32.16
C LYS A 98 -8.86 10.12 32.27
N ARG A 99 -8.81 8.87 32.74
CA ARG A 99 -9.97 8.24 33.39
C ARG A 99 -9.52 7.55 34.66
N ALA A 100 -9.66 8.30 35.76
CA ALA A 100 -9.79 7.70 37.07
C ALA A 100 -10.97 6.74 37.05
N LYS A 101 -10.77 5.56 37.64
CA LYS A 101 -11.82 4.55 37.82
C LYS A 101 -12.94 5.16 38.65
N ASN A 102 -14.14 5.20 38.07
CA ASN A 102 -15.36 4.97 38.82
C ASN A 102 -16.14 3.91 38.05
N LEU A 103 -16.26 2.73 38.66
CA LEU A 103 -17.25 1.74 38.29
C LEU A 103 -18.61 2.40 38.44
N LYS A 104 -19.40 2.41 37.36
CA LYS A 104 -20.87 2.32 37.34
C LYS A 104 -21.35 2.32 35.88
N ASP A 105 -21.89 1.16 35.49
CA ASP A 105 -23.00 0.89 34.57
C ASP A 105 -23.07 1.54 33.17
N THR A 106 -23.14 0.65 32.16
CA THR A 106 -23.83 0.75 30.85
C THR A 106 -23.51 1.89 29.87
N ALA A 107 -22.79 1.57 28.78
CA ALA A 107 -23.05 1.91 27.35
C ALA A 107 -21.75 1.81 26.49
N PRO A 108 -21.81 1.41 25.20
CA PRO A 108 -20.61 1.23 24.36
C PRO A 108 -20.03 2.57 23.87
N VAL A 109 -18.70 2.69 23.91
CA VAL A 109 -17.89 3.88 23.58
C VAL A 109 -17.65 3.97 22.06
N PRO A 110 -17.67 5.17 21.42
CA PRO A 110 -17.66 5.29 19.96
C PRO A 110 -16.27 5.13 19.34
N VAL A 111 -16.21 4.32 18.28
CA VAL A 111 -15.05 4.15 17.40
C VAL A 111 -14.77 5.46 16.66
N PHE A 112 -13.51 5.91 16.64
CA PHE A 112 -13.09 7.06 15.84
C PHE A 112 -13.17 6.70 14.35
N THR A 113 -14.16 7.27 13.65
CA THR A 113 -14.50 6.91 12.28
C THR A 113 -14.08 8.02 11.31
N SER A 114 -13.01 7.78 10.54
CA SER A 114 -12.63 8.65 9.43
C SER A 114 -13.71 8.61 8.34
N LYS A 115 -13.92 9.72 7.64
CA LYS A 115 -14.97 9.80 6.62
C LYS A 115 -14.57 8.93 5.41
N CYS A 116 -15.38 7.93 5.07
CA CYS A 116 -15.18 7.06 3.92
C CYS A 116 -16.18 7.36 2.80
N SER A 117 -15.79 7.09 1.56
CA SER A 117 -16.72 7.06 0.42
C SER A 117 -17.52 5.75 0.42
N ALA A 118 -18.80 5.81 0.08
CA ALA A 118 -19.69 4.65 0.06
C ALA A 118 -19.35 3.70 -1.11
N MET A 119 -19.29 2.41 -0.79
CA MET A 119 -19.19 1.33 -1.76
C MET A 119 -20.48 1.20 -2.58
N LEU A 120 -20.41 0.65 -3.79
CA LEU A 120 -21.59 0.46 -4.64
C LEU A 120 -22.66 -0.40 -3.93
N ALA A 121 -22.26 -1.50 -3.27
CA ALA A 121 -23.15 -2.33 -2.46
C ALA A 121 -23.89 -1.54 -1.37
N GLN A 122 -23.16 -0.70 -0.64
CA GLN A 122 -23.74 0.13 0.42
C GLN A 122 -24.75 1.15 -0.14
N ARG A 123 -24.50 1.70 -1.34
CA ARG A 123 -25.45 2.62 -1.98
C ARG A 123 -26.74 1.90 -2.37
N ILE A 124 -26.64 0.71 -2.96
CA ILE A 124 -27.81 -0.09 -3.35
C ILE A 124 -28.64 -0.50 -2.13
N GLU A 125 -28.00 -0.98 -1.05
CA GLU A 125 -28.70 -1.36 0.18
C GLU A 125 -29.50 -0.18 0.78
N ILE A 126 -28.91 1.02 0.77
CA ILE A 126 -29.55 2.23 1.29
C ILE A 126 -30.71 2.67 0.40
N LEU A 127 -30.58 2.54 -0.92
CA LEU A 127 -31.65 2.83 -1.87
C LEU A 127 -32.82 1.84 -1.75
N ASP A 128 -32.53 0.55 -1.63
CA ASP A 128 -33.56 -0.49 -1.48
C ASP A 128 -34.33 -0.33 -0.16
N TRP A 129 -33.65 0.02 0.93
CA TRP A 129 -34.30 0.36 2.19
C TRP A 129 -35.20 1.60 2.05
N HIS A 130 -34.75 2.65 1.35
CA HIS A 130 -35.54 3.86 1.14
C HIS A 130 -36.87 3.57 0.43
N HIS A 131 -36.86 2.70 -0.59
CA HIS A 131 -38.07 2.30 -1.31
C HIS A 131 -38.98 1.41 -0.46
N LYS A 132 -38.43 0.55 0.39
CA LYS A 132 -39.20 -0.34 1.27
C LYS A 132 -39.93 0.40 2.40
N TYR A 133 -39.35 1.48 2.93
CA TYR A 133 -39.86 2.17 4.14
C TYR A 133 -40.51 3.55 3.87
N GLY A 134 -41.00 3.78 2.65
CA GLY A 134 -41.90 4.90 2.35
C GLY A 134 -41.22 6.22 1.98
N LYS A 135 -40.02 6.16 1.38
CA LYS A 135 -39.35 7.29 0.71
C LYS A 135 -39.08 8.52 1.56
N ASN A 136 -38.69 8.33 2.82
CA ASN A 136 -38.28 9.43 3.69
C ASN A 136 -36.76 9.47 3.87
N GLN A 137 -36.13 10.46 3.23
CA GLN A 137 -34.68 10.64 3.21
C GLN A 137 -34.09 10.86 4.61
N SER A 138 -34.79 11.62 5.46
CA SER A 138 -34.36 11.89 6.83
C SER A 138 -34.41 10.64 7.70
N LYS A 139 -35.43 9.79 7.53
CA LYS A 139 -35.52 8.50 8.24
C LYS A 139 -34.43 7.54 7.77
N THR A 140 -34.15 7.51 6.47
CA THR A 140 -33.08 6.69 5.88
C THR A 140 -31.72 7.09 6.41
N ALA A 141 -31.38 8.38 6.41
CA ALA A 141 -30.12 8.87 6.97
C ALA A 141 -29.96 8.52 8.46
N LYS A 142 -31.04 8.63 9.26
CA LYS A 142 -31.01 8.26 10.69
C LYS A 142 -30.81 6.76 10.91
N HIS A 143 -31.44 5.92 10.08
CA HIS A 143 -31.30 4.47 10.16
C HIS A 143 -29.86 4.00 9.86
N PHE A 144 -29.23 4.59 8.84
CA PHE A 144 -27.88 4.19 8.41
C PHE A 144 -26.73 4.94 9.11
N ALA A 145 -27.01 6.01 9.85
CA ALA A 145 -26.01 6.68 10.69
C ALA A 145 -25.32 5.74 11.72
N PRO A 146 -26.04 4.87 12.47
CA PRO A 146 -25.41 3.90 13.35
C PRO A 146 -24.81 2.68 12.63
N ILE A 147 -25.38 2.29 11.48
CA ILE A 147 -24.93 1.11 10.70
C ILE A 147 -23.60 1.43 9.99
N TYR A 148 -23.48 2.63 9.44
CA TYR A 148 -22.30 3.11 8.72
C TYR A 148 -21.79 4.44 9.29
N PRO A 149 -21.19 4.43 10.49
CA PRO A 149 -20.70 5.65 11.13
C PRO A 149 -19.62 6.36 10.30
N ASN A 150 -18.83 5.60 9.54
CA ASN A 150 -17.79 6.12 8.63
C ASN A 150 -18.36 6.89 7.42
N LEU A 151 -19.60 6.60 6.97
CA LEU A 151 -20.17 7.25 5.79
C LEU A 151 -20.77 8.62 6.08
N LYS A 152 -21.04 8.92 7.36
CA LYS A 152 -21.62 10.19 7.83
C LYS A 152 -22.79 10.65 6.95
N ILE A 153 -23.74 9.73 6.71
CA ILE A 153 -24.86 9.93 5.78
C ILE A 153 -25.77 11.03 6.35
N LYS A 154 -25.91 12.10 5.58
CA LYS A 154 -26.85 13.20 5.85
C LYS A 154 -27.97 13.17 4.82
N GLN A 155 -29.10 13.81 5.13
CA GLN A 155 -30.23 13.90 4.20
C GLN A 155 -29.85 14.42 2.79
N PRO A 156 -28.97 15.43 2.61
CA PRO A 156 -28.54 15.85 1.28
C PRO A 156 -27.76 14.78 0.50
N LEU A 157 -26.99 13.94 1.19
CA LEU A 157 -26.23 12.85 0.56
C LEU A 157 -27.16 11.74 0.07
N ALA A 158 -28.18 11.40 0.87
CA ALA A 158 -29.21 10.45 0.47
C ALA A 158 -30.03 10.98 -0.72
N SER A 159 -30.35 12.28 -0.71
CA SER A 159 -31.01 12.94 -1.86
C SER A 159 -30.16 12.90 -3.13
N ALA A 160 -28.85 13.14 -3.03
CA ALA A 160 -27.93 13.03 -4.16
C ALA A 160 -27.86 11.60 -4.72
N TRP A 161 -27.83 10.58 -3.86
CA TRP A 161 -27.83 9.18 -4.31
C TRP A 161 -29.14 8.77 -4.99
N LEU A 162 -30.28 9.32 -4.57
CA LEU A 162 -31.57 9.08 -5.22
C LEU A 162 -31.64 9.71 -6.61
N LYS A 163 -31.02 10.89 -6.81
CA LYS A 163 -30.94 11.51 -8.16
C LYS A 163 -30.15 10.66 -9.14
N ASP A 164 -29.11 9.99 -8.65
CA ASP A 164 -28.23 9.13 -9.43
C ASP A 164 -28.63 7.64 -9.33
N GLU A 165 -29.86 7.31 -8.90
CA GLU A 165 -30.27 5.92 -8.62
C GLU A 165 -30.11 5.00 -9.84
N ASP A 166 -30.58 5.43 -11.01
CA ASP A 166 -30.51 4.64 -12.24
C ASP A 166 -29.06 4.34 -12.64
N LYS A 167 -28.16 5.29 -12.38
CA LYS A 167 -26.72 5.12 -12.60
C LYS A 167 -26.15 4.04 -11.68
N TRP A 168 -26.49 4.07 -10.39
CA TRP A 168 -26.00 3.06 -9.44
C TRP A 168 -26.57 1.67 -9.75
N ARG A 169 -27.86 1.58 -10.13
CA ARG A 169 -28.48 0.30 -10.52
C ARG A 169 -27.91 -0.27 -11.81
N SER A 170 -27.63 0.58 -12.79
CA SER A 170 -26.96 0.17 -14.04
C SER A 170 -25.54 -0.33 -13.78
N GLN A 171 -24.78 0.37 -12.91
CA GLN A 171 -23.44 -0.08 -12.50
C GLN A 171 -23.47 -1.40 -11.71
N TRP A 172 -24.48 -1.60 -10.87
CA TRP A 172 -24.67 -2.85 -10.16
C TRP A 172 -24.96 -4.02 -11.12
N ALA A 173 -25.81 -3.80 -12.12
CA ALA A 173 -26.12 -4.80 -13.14
C ALA A 173 -24.91 -5.16 -14.02
N GLN A 174 -23.99 -4.20 -14.25
CA GLN A 174 -22.75 -4.41 -14.99
C GLN A 174 -21.61 -5.03 -14.15
N SER A 175 -21.76 -5.10 -12.82
CA SER A 175 -20.75 -5.69 -11.93
C SER A 175 -20.80 -7.22 -11.97
N HIS A 176 -19.69 -7.87 -12.34
CA HIS A 176 -19.64 -9.32 -12.52
C HIS A 176 -19.02 -10.06 -11.32
N GLY A 177 -18.62 -9.34 -10.24
CA GLY A 177 -18.07 -9.94 -9.02
C GLY A 177 -18.07 -9.05 -7.78
N GLU A 178 -17.73 -9.63 -6.62
CA GLU A 178 -17.74 -8.97 -5.30
C GLU A 178 -16.76 -7.78 -5.23
N ALA A 179 -15.63 -7.87 -5.95
CA ALA A 179 -14.64 -6.79 -6.04
C ALA A 179 -15.19 -5.52 -6.73
N ASP A 180 -16.01 -5.69 -7.76
CA ASP A 180 -16.65 -4.57 -8.47
C ASP A 180 -17.72 -3.91 -7.57
N ARG A 181 -18.43 -4.71 -6.77
CA ARG A 181 -19.46 -4.25 -5.82
C ARG A 181 -18.88 -3.52 -4.61
N ALA A 182 -17.66 -3.86 -4.21
CA ALA A 182 -16.88 -3.17 -3.18
C ALA A 182 -16.21 -1.87 -3.67
N SER A 183 -16.24 -1.60 -4.98
CA SER A 183 -15.57 -0.43 -5.55
C SER A 183 -16.30 0.88 -5.21
N LYS A 184 -15.51 1.92 -4.90
CA LYS A 184 -16.00 3.25 -4.45
C LYS A 184 -16.25 4.23 -5.62
N ARG A 185 -15.55 4.04 -6.74
CA ARG A 185 -15.67 4.83 -7.98
C ARG A 185 -15.39 3.94 -9.18
N VAL A 186 -16.29 3.95 -10.17
CA VAL A 186 -15.97 3.54 -11.54
C VAL A 186 -15.23 4.72 -12.17
N ARG A 187 -13.96 4.55 -12.54
CA ARG A 187 -13.25 5.53 -13.35
C ARG A 187 -13.83 5.42 -14.77
N GLN A 188 -14.59 6.42 -15.21
CA GLN A 188 -14.89 6.52 -16.64
C GLN A 188 -13.58 6.84 -17.34
N MET A 189 -13.19 6.00 -18.29
CA MET A 189 -12.00 6.25 -19.09
C MET A 189 -12.37 7.31 -20.13
N GLU A 190 -11.56 8.37 -20.24
CA GLU A 190 -11.87 9.55 -21.04
C GLU A 190 -12.04 9.21 -22.54
N HIS A 191 -11.52 8.04 -22.99
CA HIS A 191 -11.67 7.53 -24.35
C HIS A 191 -11.90 6.01 -24.39
N PRO A 192 -13.15 5.52 -24.29
CA PRO A 192 -13.45 4.08 -24.24
C PRO A 192 -13.01 3.34 -25.52
N GLN A 193 -13.13 3.97 -26.69
CA GLN A 193 -12.73 3.38 -27.97
C GLN A 193 -11.22 3.07 -28.03
N VAL A 194 -10.38 4.03 -27.64
CA VAL A 194 -8.91 3.85 -27.61
C VAL A 194 -8.52 2.80 -26.57
N THR A 195 -9.27 2.73 -25.48
CA THR A 195 -9.08 1.75 -24.40
C THR A 195 -9.34 0.33 -24.88
N GLU A 196 -10.45 0.10 -25.58
CA GLU A 196 -10.79 -1.20 -26.15
C GLU A 196 -9.74 -1.66 -27.16
N MET A 197 -9.29 -0.75 -28.03
CA MET A 197 -8.19 -1.03 -28.97
C MET A 197 -6.89 -1.40 -28.24
N LEU A 198 -6.58 -0.68 -27.16
CA LEU A 198 -5.40 -0.97 -26.33
C LEU A 198 -5.53 -2.32 -25.60
N GLN A 199 -6.69 -2.63 -25.02
CA GLN A 199 -6.94 -3.90 -24.35
C GLN A 199 -6.78 -5.10 -25.31
N LEU A 200 -7.39 -5.03 -26.49
CA LEU A 200 -7.27 -6.07 -27.51
C LEU A 200 -5.80 -6.27 -27.94
N TRP A 201 -5.06 -5.17 -28.10
CA TRP A 201 -3.65 -5.22 -28.46
C TRP A 201 -2.79 -5.82 -27.34
N VAL A 202 -3.02 -5.44 -26.08
CA VAL A 202 -2.34 -6.01 -24.91
C VAL A 202 -2.62 -7.51 -24.81
N SER A 203 -3.86 -7.95 -24.96
CA SER A 203 -4.22 -9.36 -24.94
C SER A 203 -3.50 -10.16 -26.02
N LYS A 204 -3.39 -9.62 -27.24
CA LYS A 204 -2.63 -10.25 -28.33
C LYS A 204 -1.14 -10.31 -28.01
N ALA A 205 -0.54 -9.19 -27.60
CA ALA A 205 0.88 -9.10 -27.31
C ALA A 205 1.31 -10.02 -26.15
N LEU A 206 0.47 -10.17 -25.12
CA LEU A 206 0.69 -11.14 -24.04
C LEU A 206 0.58 -12.59 -24.53
N GLY A 207 -0.37 -12.89 -25.43
CA GLY A 207 -0.48 -14.20 -26.07
C GLY A 207 0.75 -14.56 -26.92
N ASP A 208 1.36 -13.55 -27.55
CA ASP A 208 2.58 -13.68 -28.34
C ASP A 208 3.87 -13.65 -27.47
N GLY A 209 3.73 -13.55 -26.14
CA GLY A 209 4.85 -13.52 -25.19
C GLY A 209 5.70 -12.24 -25.21
N LEU A 210 5.18 -11.16 -25.81
CA LEU A 210 5.88 -9.87 -25.89
C LEU A 210 5.89 -9.16 -24.54
N LEU A 211 7.05 -8.60 -24.19
CA LEU A 211 7.20 -7.80 -22.99
C LEU A 211 6.71 -6.37 -23.26
N LEU A 212 5.64 -5.99 -22.57
CA LEU A 212 5.06 -4.67 -22.66
C LEU A 212 5.62 -3.78 -21.57
N THR A 213 6.53 -2.88 -21.94
CA THR A 213 6.95 -1.76 -21.07
C THR A 213 5.96 -0.61 -21.15
N GLY A 214 5.93 0.23 -20.12
CA GLY A 214 5.04 1.40 -20.05
C GLY A 214 5.21 2.34 -21.25
N GLU A 215 6.42 2.51 -21.77
CA GLU A 215 6.69 3.35 -22.93
C GLU A 215 6.12 2.78 -24.23
N VAL A 216 6.22 1.46 -24.44
CA VAL A 216 5.62 0.80 -25.62
C VAL A 216 4.10 0.94 -25.56
N LEU A 217 3.52 0.80 -24.37
CA LEU A 217 2.09 0.98 -24.17
C LEU A 217 1.67 2.44 -24.44
N ARG A 218 2.49 3.42 -24.04
CA ARG A 218 2.27 4.84 -24.31
C ARG A 218 2.30 5.15 -25.80
N GLN A 219 3.33 4.70 -26.50
CA GLN A 219 3.45 4.88 -27.95
C GLN A 219 2.28 4.25 -28.69
N LYS A 220 1.83 3.07 -28.24
CA LYS A 220 0.68 2.40 -28.84
C LYS A 220 -0.63 3.13 -28.57
N TRP A 221 -0.81 3.65 -27.36
CA TRP A 221 -1.97 4.47 -27.02
C TRP A 221 -2.03 5.73 -27.87
N ILE A 222 -0.90 6.45 -28.04
CA ILE A 222 -0.82 7.63 -28.92
C ILE A 222 -1.20 7.26 -30.36
N ALA A 223 -0.69 6.14 -30.89
CA ALA A 223 -1.05 5.68 -32.23
C ALA A 223 -2.57 5.42 -32.36
N PHE A 224 -3.19 4.83 -31.34
CA PHE A 224 -4.65 4.64 -31.32
C PHE A 224 -5.43 5.94 -31.14
N ALA A 225 -4.91 6.90 -30.36
CA ALA A 225 -5.51 8.22 -30.20
C ALA A 225 -5.50 9.02 -31.51
N VAL A 226 -4.39 8.97 -32.27
CA VAL A 226 -4.29 9.54 -33.62
C VAL A 226 -5.31 8.89 -34.56
N LEU A 227 -5.44 7.57 -34.54
CA LEU A 227 -6.44 6.85 -35.35
C LEU A 227 -7.87 7.18 -34.97
N ALA A 228 -8.14 7.46 -33.68
CA ALA A 228 -9.44 7.88 -33.18
C ALA A 228 -9.72 9.38 -33.40
N GLY A 229 -8.79 10.14 -33.97
CA GLY A 229 -8.95 11.57 -34.25
C GLY A 229 -8.83 12.46 -33.01
N ILE A 230 -8.15 12.01 -31.95
CA ILE A 230 -7.97 12.76 -30.70
C ILE A 230 -6.81 13.76 -30.87
N PRO A 231 -7.04 15.07 -30.65
CA PRO A 231 -6.00 16.11 -30.75
C PRO A 231 -4.85 15.88 -29.76
N SER A 232 -3.65 16.33 -30.13
CA SER A 232 -2.42 16.12 -29.34
C SER A 232 -2.45 16.75 -27.94
N GLU A 233 -3.32 17.73 -27.72
CA GLU A 233 -3.52 18.42 -26.43
C GLU A 233 -4.30 17.56 -25.41
N ASP A 234 -5.10 16.59 -25.88
CA ASP A 234 -5.87 15.66 -25.05
C ASP A 234 -5.14 14.31 -24.88
N HIS A 235 -3.88 14.23 -25.32
CA HIS A 235 -3.10 13.00 -25.16
C HIS A 235 -2.80 12.81 -23.67
N LEU A 236 -3.20 11.66 -23.14
CA LEU A 236 -3.00 11.32 -21.74
C LEU A 236 -1.52 11.42 -21.36
N ASP A 237 -1.19 12.39 -20.50
CA ASP A 237 0.00 12.31 -19.65
C ASP A 237 -0.27 11.20 -18.64
N LEU A 238 0.19 9.98 -18.95
CA LEU A 238 -0.07 8.75 -18.20
C LEU A 238 0.65 8.74 -16.83
N SER A 239 0.23 9.61 -15.93
CA SER A 239 0.41 9.47 -14.50
C SER A 239 -0.63 8.45 -14.00
N ASN A 240 -0.27 7.16 -13.97
CA ASN A 240 -0.96 6.09 -13.23
C ASN A 240 -2.46 5.85 -13.56
N GLY A 241 -2.79 5.76 -14.86
CA GLY A 241 -4.19 5.80 -15.33
C GLY A 241 -4.89 4.48 -15.68
N ASN A 242 -4.22 3.48 -16.28
CA ASN A 242 -4.95 2.47 -17.06
C ASN A 242 -5.32 1.17 -16.30
N GLY A 243 -5.22 1.15 -14.97
CA GLY A 243 -5.53 -0.06 -14.18
C GLY A 243 -4.60 -1.25 -14.43
N LEU A 244 -3.56 -1.05 -15.25
CA LEU A 244 -2.49 -2.01 -15.47
C LEU A 244 -1.51 -1.94 -14.30
N LYS A 245 -1.20 -3.10 -13.72
CA LYS A 245 -0.18 -3.21 -12.68
C LYS A 245 1.16 -3.42 -13.35
N GLU A 246 2.12 -2.55 -13.03
CA GLU A 246 3.51 -2.75 -13.39
C GLU A 246 4.12 -3.83 -12.49
N PHE A 247 4.87 -4.75 -13.09
CA PHE A 247 5.63 -5.75 -12.36
C PHE A 247 7.11 -5.57 -12.68
N LYS A 248 7.92 -5.38 -11.64
CA LYS A 248 9.38 -5.36 -11.78
C LYS A 248 9.85 -6.79 -11.99
N ARG A 249 10.45 -7.09 -13.14
CA ARG A 249 11.08 -8.38 -13.39
C ARG A 249 12.45 -8.39 -12.70
N HIS A 250 12.69 -9.37 -11.85
CA HIS A 250 14.02 -9.60 -11.27
C HIS A 250 14.97 -10.17 -12.34
N GLY A 251 16.27 -9.88 -12.22
CA GLY A 251 17.32 -10.45 -13.09
C GLY A 251 17.40 -11.98 -12.99
N GLU A 252 18.21 -12.62 -13.83
CA GLU A 252 18.21 -14.06 -14.13
C GLU A 252 18.00 -15.01 -12.93
N ALA A 253 18.51 -14.67 -11.75
CA ALA A 253 18.28 -15.40 -10.49
C ALA A 253 16.80 -15.60 -10.13
N GLY A 254 15.91 -14.69 -10.53
CA GLY A 254 14.46 -14.77 -10.30
C GLY A 254 13.67 -15.48 -11.40
N SER A 255 14.31 -15.86 -12.51
CA SER A 255 13.67 -16.58 -13.62
C SER A 255 13.84 -18.11 -13.51
N ALA A 256 14.65 -18.59 -12.56
CA ALA A 256 14.82 -20.01 -12.33
C ALA A 256 13.55 -20.63 -11.75
N ASP A 257 13.10 -21.73 -12.35
CA ASP A 257 11.94 -22.48 -11.86
C ASP A 257 12.17 -22.95 -10.41
N SER A 258 11.22 -22.62 -9.52
CA SER A 258 11.33 -22.90 -8.09
C SER A 258 11.47 -24.40 -7.80
N MET A 259 10.86 -25.25 -8.63
CA MET A 259 10.97 -26.70 -8.48
C MET A 259 12.37 -27.19 -8.83
N THR A 260 12.92 -26.71 -9.94
CA THR A 260 14.30 -26.98 -10.37
C THR A 260 15.34 -26.49 -9.34
N VAL A 261 15.13 -25.29 -8.76
CA VAL A 261 16.01 -24.76 -7.70
C VAL A 261 15.98 -25.64 -6.46
N LYS A 262 14.80 -26.12 -6.04
CA LYS A 262 14.67 -27.01 -4.88
C LYS A 262 15.36 -28.35 -5.13
N SER A 263 15.19 -28.96 -6.30
CA SER A 263 15.83 -30.24 -6.63
C SER A 263 17.36 -30.12 -6.66
N GLU A 264 17.89 -29.06 -7.26
CA GLU A 264 19.33 -28.83 -7.28
C GLU A 264 19.91 -28.54 -5.90
N ARG A 265 19.19 -27.79 -5.05
CA ARG A 265 19.59 -27.58 -3.65
C ARG A 265 19.63 -28.90 -2.87
N SER A 266 18.64 -29.77 -3.04
CA SER A 266 18.63 -31.09 -2.42
C SER A 266 19.80 -31.96 -2.90
N ARG A 267 20.08 -31.95 -4.20
CA ARG A 267 21.21 -32.68 -4.80
C ARG A 267 22.56 -32.23 -4.23
N ILE A 268 22.79 -30.92 -4.14
CA ILE A 268 24.04 -30.36 -3.59
C ILE A 268 24.18 -30.70 -2.09
N GLN A 269 23.08 -30.62 -1.33
CA GLN A 269 23.10 -31.01 0.10
C GLN A 269 23.43 -32.48 0.31
N GLU A 270 22.93 -33.37 -0.56
CA GLU A 270 23.24 -34.79 -0.50
C GLU A 270 24.71 -35.07 -0.83
N ILE A 271 25.25 -34.39 -1.85
CA ILE A 271 26.68 -34.45 -2.18
C ILE A 271 27.50 -34.04 -0.97
N ILE A 272 27.23 -32.86 -0.38
CA ILE A 272 27.97 -32.33 0.79
C ILE A 272 27.97 -33.34 1.96
N LYS A 273 26.82 -33.96 2.26
CA LYS A 273 26.70 -34.99 3.30
C LYS A 273 27.49 -36.25 2.98
N SER A 274 27.50 -36.68 1.71
CA SER A 274 28.17 -37.90 1.27
C SER A 274 29.70 -37.77 1.18
N SER A 275 30.21 -36.57 0.92
CA SER A 275 31.63 -36.32 0.67
C SER A 275 32.46 -36.11 1.93
N GLY A 276 31.83 -35.99 3.10
CA GLY A 276 32.54 -35.92 4.39
C GLY A 276 33.37 -34.65 4.61
N TYR A 277 33.15 -33.59 3.83
CA TYR A 277 33.80 -32.31 4.02
C TYR A 277 33.32 -31.65 5.32
N GLU A 278 34.26 -31.11 6.11
CA GLU A 278 33.91 -30.27 7.24
C GLU A 278 33.34 -28.93 6.73
N LEU A 279 32.48 -28.28 7.51
CA LEU A 279 31.85 -27.01 7.12
C LEU A 279 32.88 -25.90 6.83
N LEU A 280 34.08 -26.01 7.40
CA LEU A 280 35.20 -25.09 7.19
C LEU A 280 35.87 -25.23 5.81
N ASP A 281 35.64 -26.35 5.13
CA ASP A 281 36.20 -26.65 3.81
C ASP A 281 35.18 -26.43 2.67
N ILE A 282 33.98 -25.91 2.98
CA ILE A 282 32.94 -25.61 1.99
C ILE A 282 32.97 -24.12 1.68
N PHE A 283 33.53 -23.78 0.52
CA PHE A 283 33.58 -22.40 0.04
C PHE A 283 32.43 -22.15 -0.93
N ASN A 284 31.57 -21.18 -0.59
CA ASN A 284 30.59 -20.65 -1.54
C ASN A 284 31.27 -19.56 -2.38
N MET A 285 31.47 -19.81 -3.66
CA MET A 285 31.94 -18.81 -4.60
C MET A 285 30.78 -18.44 -5.52
N ASP A 286 30.28 -17.20 -5.42
CA ASP A 286 29.46 -16.59 -6.46
C ASP A 286 30.31 -15.60 -7.27
N GLU A 287 30.00 -15.43 -8.55
CA GLU A 287 30.65 -14.40 -9.37
C GLU A 287 30.19 -13.02 -8.89
N THR A 288 30.92 -12.44 -7.96
CA THR A 288 30.78 -11.03 -7.61
C THR A 288 31.60 -10.20 -8.60
N GLY A 289 30.93 -9.64 -9.61
CA GLY A 289 31.56 -8.71 -10.55
C GLY A 289 32.09 -7.48 -9.82
N LEU A 290 33.41 -7.27 -9.87
CA LEU A 290 34.05 -6.06 -9.33
C LEU A 290 33.75 -4.88 -10.26
N PHE A 291 32.87 -3.97 -9.85
CA PHE A 291 32.67 -2.71 -10.54
C PHE A 291 33.76 -1.73 -10.08
N TYR A 292 34.73 -1.44 -10.94
CA TYR A 292 35.62 -0.29 -10.76
C TYR A 292 34.83 0.97 -11.09
N GLY A 293 34.52 1.78 -10.07
CA GLY A 293 33.92 3.12 -10.18
C GLY A 293 34.95 4.21 -9.99
#